data_AF-K0NAN1-F1
#
_entry.id   AF-K0NAN1-F1
#
_cell.length_a   1.000
_cell.length_b   1.000
_cell.length_c   1.000
_cell.angle_alpha   90.00
_cell.angle_beta   90.00
_cell.angle_gamma   90.00
#
_symmetry.space_group_name_H-M   'P 1'
#
loop_
_entity.id
_entity.type
_entity.pdbx_description
1 polymer ?
#
loop_
_entity_poly.entity_id
_entity_poly.type
_entity_poly.pdbx_seq_one_letter_code
_entity_poly.pdbx_strand_id
1 'polypeptide(L)'
;MNQVINLLKALTEKLYKKNPSELQKIEGRTIESSIDRIFKCPSYEKHKELDFKDSTDAILLGFEPEFKGDRIFAMMYGLYTMIHKSYNNKCELFMLDYLNEQNLYNSARNIEIFVWRLKTRHMTNGRLVILTNSFEDDVKNLSYERIFGKLISLQDTMALIVAGRSGRVIKEVIQIAGMTFFPISI
;
A
#
# COMPACT_ATOMS: atom_id res chain seq x y z
N MET A 1 8.44 -4.90 -11.25
CA MET A 1 8.31 -3.83 -10.24
C MET A 1 7.87 -2.48 -10.81
N ASN A 2 8.39 -2.03 -11.96
CA ASN A 2 8.05 -0.71 -12.54
C ASN A 2 6.55 -0.40 -12.64
N GLN A 3 5.74 -1.34 -13.12
CA GLN A 3 4.30 -1.15 -13.20
C GLN A 3 3.63 -0.94 -11.83
N VAL A 4 4.08 -1.67 -10.80
CA VAL A 4 3.57 -1.52 -9.43
C VAL A 4 3.91 -0.14 -8.89
N ILE A 5 5.15 0.31 -9.08
CA ILE A 5 5.60 1.64 -8.67
C ILE A 5 4.78 2.73 -9.37
N ASN A 6 4.56 2.62 -10.69
CA ASN A 6 3.74 3.59 -11.43
C ASN A 6 2.29 3.64 -10.93
N LEU A 7 1.70 2.49 -10.59
CA LEU A 7 0.37 2.43 -10.01
C LEU A 7 0.32 3.06 -8.61
N LEU A 8 1.32 2.83 -7.77
CA LEU A 8 1.40 3.44 -6.44
C LEU A 8 1.63 4.96 -6.53
N LYS A 9 2.45 5.44 -7.47
CA LYS A 9 2.63 6.88 -7.73
C LYS A 9 1.31 7.53 -8.15
N ALA A 10 0.61 6.93 -9.12
CA ALA A 10 -0.70 7.40 -9.56
C ALA A 10 -1.74 7.37 -8.44
N LEU A 11 -1.73 6.34 -7.59
CA LEU A 11 -2.59 6.26 -6.41
C LEU A 11 -2.28 7.38 -5.42
N THR A 12 -1.00 7.60 -5.12
CA THR A 12 -0.52 8.63 -4.20
C THR A 12 -0.97 10.02 -4.64
N GLU A 13 -0.76 10.35 -5.92
CA GLU A 13 -1.19 11.62 -6.50
C GLU A 13 -2.70 11.84 -6.34
N LYS A 14 -3.50 10.81 -6.64
CA LYS A 14 -4.96 10.89 -6.55
C LYS A 14 -5.43 11.05 -5.10
N LEU A 15 -4.82 10.31 -4.17
CA LEU A 15 -5.13 10.43 -2.75
C LEU A 15 -4.85 11.85 -2.24
N TYR A 16 -3.69 12.43 -2.55
CA TYR A 16 -3.38 13.81 -2.15
C TYR A 16 -4.35 14.82 -2.78
N LYS A 17 -4.67 14.68 -4.07
CA LYS A 17 -5.65 15.54 -4.75
C LYS A 17 -7.03 15.50 -4.09
N LYS A 18 -7.45 14.32 -3.59
CA LYS A 18 -8.75 14.14 -2.92
C LYS A 18 -8.73 14.52 -1.44
N ASN A 19 -7.56 14.53 -0.81
CA ASN A 19 -7.35 14.80 0.62
C ASN A 19 -6.22 15.83 0.82
N PRO A 20 -6.38 17.07 0.31
CA PRO A 20 -5.31 18.08 0.31
C PRO A 20 -4.84 18.47 1.71
N SER A 21 -5.69 18.31 2.73
CA SER A 21 -5.34 18.59 4.12
C SER A 21 -4.19 17.75 4.65
N GLU A 22 -3.98 16.54 4.11
CA GLU A 22 -2.87 15.67 4.52
C GLU A 22 -1.52 16.24 4.06
N LEU A 23 -1.46 16.73 2.82
CA LEU A 23 -0.26 17.37 2.26
C LEU A 23 0.07 18.68 3.00
N GLN A 24 -0.96 19.46 3.36
CA GLN A 24 -0.83 20.77 4.02
C GLN A 24 -0.30 20.70 5.46
N LYS A 25 -0.25 19.51 6.08
CA LYS A 25 0.36 19.31 7.40
C LYS A 25 1.85 19.59 7.42
N ILE A 26 2.49 19.60 6.26
CA ILE A 26 3.92 19.81 6.12
C ILE A 26 4.14 21.04 5.23
N GLU A 27 4.68 22.10 5.82
CA GLU A 27 4.89 23.37 5.13
C GLU A 27 5.81 23.20 3.91
N GLY A 28 5.45 23.83 2.80
CA GLY A 28 6.20 23.77 1.54
C GLY A 28 6.18 22.41 0.83
N ARG A 29 5.43 21.40 1.32
CA ARG A 29 5.38 20.08 0.72
C ARG A 29 4.53 20.06 -0.56
N THR A 30 5.08 19.47 -1.62
CA THR A 30 4.37 19.20 -2.87
C THR A 30 4.06 17.71 -3.02
N ILE A 31 3.08 17.38 -3.88
CA ILE A 31 2.77 15.98 -4.21
C ILE A 31 3.99 15.28 -4.80
N GLU A 32 4.69 15.94 -5.73
CA GLU A 32 5.90 15.43 -6.37
C GLU A 32 7.01 15.15 -5.33
N SER A 33 7.28 16.10 -4.44
CA SER A 33 8.28 15.89 -3.37
C SER A 33 7.90 14.73 -2.44
N SER A 34 6.60 14.49 -2.22
CA SER A 34 6.14 13.38 -1.40
C SER A 34 6.33 12.04 -2.13
N ILE A 35 6.02 12.00 -3.42
CA ILE A 35 6.28 10.85 -4.30
C ILE A 35 7.77 10.51 -4.31
N ASP A 36 8.64 11.49 -4.50
CA ASP A 36 10.10 11.27 -4.55
C ASP A 36 10.67 10.81 -3.21
N ARG A 37 10.05 11.18 -2.09
CA ARG A 37 10.41 10.67 -0.75
C ARG A 37 9.97 9.22 -0.54
N ILE A 38 8.77 8.86 -1.03
CA ILE A 38 8.20 7.52 -0.82
C ILE A 38 8.90 6.49 -1.71
N PHE A 39 9.03 6.78 -3.00
CA PHE A 39 9.39 5.77 -4.01
C PHE A 39 10.89 5.77 -4.32
N LYS A 40 11.70 5.52 -3.28
CA LYS A 40 13.17 5.38 -3.39
C LYS A 40 13.60 3.93 -3.21
N CYS A 41 14.45 3.47 -4.12
CA CYS A 41 15.09 2.17 -3.99
C CYS A 41 16.61 2.33 -3.89
N PRO A 42 17.27 1.68 -2.91
CA PRO A 42 16.70 0.76 -1.93
C PRO A 42 15.85 1.44 -0.87
N SER A 43 14.82 0.74 -0.40
CA SER A 43 13.81 1.25 0.55
C SER A 43 14.30 1.22 2.01
N TYR A 44 15.56 1.61 2.26
CA TYR A 44 16.16 1.60 3.61
C TYR A 44 15.98 2.92 4.37
N GLU A 45 15.58 4.00 3.68
CA GLU A 45 15.34 5.29 4.31
C GLU A 45 14.13 5.18 5.24
N LYS A 46 14.38 5.16 6.56
CA LYS A 46 13.33 5.19 7.57
C LYS A 46 13.00 6.63 7.93
N HIS A 47 11.71 6.92 8.06
CA HIS A 47 11.21 8.26 8.31
C HIS A 47 10.90 8.46 9.79
N LYS A 48 11.53 9.46 10.42
CA LYS A 48 11.31 9.79 11.84
C LYS A 48 9.86 10.20 12.09
N GLU A 49 9.22 10.87 11.13
CA GLU A 49 7.80 11.26 11.22
C GLU A 49 6.84 10.06 11.26
N LEU A 50 7.32 8.87 10.87
CA LEU A 50 6.57 7.61 10.94
C LEU A 50 7.01 6.73 12.12
N ASP A 51 7.74 7.29 13.09
CA ASP A 51 8.31 6.51 14.20
C ASP A 51 9.18 5.34 13.69
N PHE A 52 9.88 5.57 12.56
CA PHE A 52 10.71 4.59 11.86
C PHE A 52 9.99 3.30 11.44
N LYS A 53 8.64 3.32 11.42
CA LYS A 53 7.80 2.22 10.95
C LYS A 53 7.82 2.16 9.43
N ASP A 54 7.78 0.94 8.90
CA ASP A 54 7.63 0.63 7.49
C ASP A 54 6.54 -0.43 7.32
N SER A 55 6.35 -0.89 6.08
CA SER A 55 5.44 -1.97 5.73
C SER A 55 4.03 -1.75 6.33
N THR A 56 3.40 -2.83 6.78
CA THR A 56 2.09 -2.84 7.42
C THR A 56 2.01 -1.96 8.67
N ASP A 57 3.10 -1.73 9.38
CA ASP A 57 3.11 -0.91 10.60
C ASP A 57 2.97 0.58 10.28
N ALA A 58 3.61 1.04 9.21
CA ALA A 58 3.41 2.40 8.68
C ALA A 58 1.98 2.59 8.15
N ILE A 59 1.40 1.57 7.51
CA ILE A 59 0.00 1.60 7.08
C ILE A 59 -0.92 1.74 8.30
N LEU A 60 -0.72 0.93 9.35
CA LEU A 60 -1.51 0.98 10.58
C LEU A 60 -1.40 2.35 11.25
N LEU A 61 -0.19 2.90 11.37
CA LEU A 61 0.02 4.25 11.91
C LEU A 61 -0.84 5.30 11.17
N GLY A 62 -0.91 5.22 9.83
CA GLY A 62 -1.76 6.11 9.03
C GLY A 62 -3.26 5.98 9.32
N PHE A 63 -3.73 4.83 9.82
CA PHE A 63 -5.13 4.61 10.20
C PHE A 63 -5.45 4.99 11.66
N GLU A 64 -4.45 5.22 12.51
CA GLU A 64 -4.68 5.57 13.91
C GLU A 64 -5.40 6.92 14.03
N PRO A 65 -6.55 7.02 14.72
CA PRO A 65 -7.31 8.27 14.82
C PRO A 65 -6.50 9.45 15.38
N GLU A 66 -5.56 9.17 16.27
CA GLU A 66 -4.70 10.19 16.89
C GLU A 66 -3.47 10.57 16.08
N PHE A 67 -3.15 9.86 15.00
CA PHE A 67 -2.00 10.20 14.16
C PHE A 67 -2.19 11.58 13.51
N LYS A 68 -1.29 12.51 13.86
CA LYS A 68 -1.33 13.90 13.37
C LYS A 68 -0.44 14.13 12.15
N GLY A 69 0.43 13.18 11.81
CA GLY A 69 1.28 13.24 10.62
C GLY A 69 0.49 13.07 9.32
N ASP A 70 1.21 13.09 8.20
CA ASP A 70 0.67 12.85 6.86
C ASP A 70 0.29 11.36 6.70
N ARG A 71 -1.02 11.09 6.73
CA ARG A 71 -1.59 9.74 6.64
C ARG A 71 -1.37 9.12 5.28
N ILE A 72 -1.38 9.92 4.22
CA ILE A 72 -1.17 9.43 2.85
C ILE A 72 0.27 9.03 2.68
N PHE A 73 1.21 9.85 3.17
CA PHE A 73 2.61 9.50 3.21
C PHE A 73 2.83 8.18 3.97
N ALA A 74 2.29 8.06 5.19
CA ALA A 74 2.41 6.85 6.01
C ALA A 74 1.88 5.59 5.30
N MET A 75 0.65 5.66 4.76
CA MET A 75 0.00 4.53 4.08
C MET A 75 0.72 4.15 2.78
N MET A 76 1.11 5.12 1.96
CA MET A 76 1.74 4.86 0.66
C MET A 76 3.18 4.39 0.81
N TYR A 77 3.93 4.93 1.78
CA TYR A 77 5.23 4.42 2.18
C TYR A 77 5.13 2.99 2.72
N GLY A 78 4.15 2.72 3.57
CA GLY A 78 3.89 1.37 4.09
C GLY A 78 3.55 0.36 2.99
N LEU A 79 2.69 0.71 2.03
CA LEU A 79 2.40 -0.15 0.87
C LEU A 79 3.64 -0.39 0.01
N TYR A 80 4.39 0.67 -0.29
CA TYR A 80 5.60 0.59 -1.10
C TYR A 80 6.65 -0.35 -0.48
N THR A 81 6.97 -0.13 0.79
CA THR A 81 7.95 -0.92 1.55
C THR A 81 7.48 -2.36 1.78
N MET A 82 6.20 -2.59 2.06
CA MET A 82 5.62 -3.94 2.19
C MET A 82 5.78 -4.74 0.88
N ILE A 83 5.45 -4.12 -0.25
CA ILE A 83 5.59 -4.75 -1.56
C ILE A 83 7.08 -4.98 -1.85
N HIS A 84 7.95 -3.99 -1.66
CA HIS A 84 9.40 -4.21 -1.85
C HIS A 84 9.93 -5.36 -0.99
N LYS A 85 9.46 -5.48 0.25
CA LYS A 85 9.79 -6.59 1.15
C LYS A 85 9.32 -7.94 0.59
N SER A 86 8.16 -8.03 -0.06
CA SER A 86 7.72 -9.27 -0.73
C SER A 86 8.58 -9.64 -1.95
N TYR A 87 9.33 -8.68 -2.49
CA TYR A 87 10.37 -8.89 -3.51
C TYR A 87 11.79 -8.93 -2.92
N ASN A 88 11.95 -9.32 -1.65
CA ASN A 88 13.22 -9.41 -0.93
C ASN A 88 14.03 -8.09 -0.93
N ASN A 89 13.33 -6.95 -0.89
CA ASN A 89 13.88 -5.59 -0.95
C ASN A 89 14.72 -5.29 -2.19
N LYS A 90 14.58 -6.07 -3.27
CA LYS A 90 15.29 -5.82 -4.53
C LYS A 90 14.68 -4.64 -5.29
N CYS A 91 15.55 -3.84 -5.90
CA CYS A 91 15.15 -2.74 -6.80
C CYS A 91 14.83 -3.24 -8.21
N GLU A 92 15.60 -4.23 -8.65
CA GLU A 92 15.45 -4.89 -9.94
C GLU A 92 15.30 -6.38 -9.70
N LEU A 93 14.39 -6.99 -10.46
CA LEU A 93 14.12 -8.42 -10.39
C LEU A 93 14.73 -9.09 -11.62
N PHE A 94 15.62 -10.04 -11.38
CA PHE A 94 16.21 -10.86 -12.43
C PHE A 94 15.53 -12.22 -12.50
N MET A 95 15.57 -12.88 -13.65
CA MET A 95 14.93 -14.19 -13.84
C MET A 95 15.43 -15.25 -12.84
N LEU A 96 16.68 -15.18 -12.40
CA LEU A 96 17.26 -16.15 -11.45
C LEU A 96 16.94 -15.85 -9.98
N ASP A 97 16.25 -14.75 -9.70
CA ASP A 97 15.91 -14.39 -8.33
C ASP A 97 14.87 -15.36 -7.74
N TYR A 98 15.18 -15.86 -6.54
CA TYR A 98 14.25 -16.65 -5.75
C TYR A 98 13.40 -15.71 -4.90
N LEU A 99 12.10 -15.70 -5.18
CA LEU A 99 11.10 -15.02 -4.37
C LEU A 99 10.34 -16.04 -3.54
N ASN A 100 9.71 -15.56 -2.47
CA ASN A 100 8.79 -16.34 -1.67
C ASN A 100 7.35 -16.11 -2.17
N GLU A 101 6.73 -17.15 -2.69
CA GLU A 101 5.36 -17.15 -3.21
C GLU A 101 4.33 -16.73 -2.16
N GLN A 102 4.51 -17.14 -0.90
CA GLN A 102 3.61 -16.79 0.19
C GLN A 102 3.70 -15.30 0.54
N ASN A 103 4.89 -14.70 0.50
CA ASN A 103 5.05 -13.25 0.71
C ASN A 103 4.31 -12.44 -0.37
N LEU A 104 4.37 -12.87 -1.62
CA LEU A 104 3.66 -12.23 -2.73
C LEU A 104 2.15 -12.39 -2.61
N TYR A 105 1.68 -13.59 -2.23
CA TYR A 105 0.26 -13.81 -1.93
C TYR A 105 -0.21 -12.95 -0.75
N ASN A 106 0.56 -12.91 0.34
CA ASN A 106 0.25 -12.11 1.52
C ASN A 106 0.23 -10.61 1.18
N SER A 107 1.10 -10.12 0.29
CA SER A 107 1.09 -8.72 -0.12
C SER A 107 -0.19 -8.38 -0.89
N ALA A 108 -0.70 -9.29 -1.74
CA ALA A 108 -1.99 -9.14 -2.40
C ALA A 108 -3.15 -9.04 -1.39
N ARG A 109 -3.21 -9.99 -0.43
CA ARG A 109 -4.24 -9.98 0.62
C ARG A 109 -4.15 -8.73 1.50
N ASN A 110 -2.94 -8.25 1.79
CA ASN A 110 -2.74 -7.01 2.53
C ASN A 110 -3.25 -5.78 1.79
N ILE A 111 -3.15 -5.74 0.45
CA ILE A 111 -3.75 -4.66 -0.34
C ILE A 111 -5.28 -4.71 -0.23
N GLU A 112 -5.91 -5.89 -0.23
CA GLU A 112 -7.35 -6.01 0.01
C GLU A 112 -7.76 -5.52 1.41
N ILE A 113 -7.01 -5.90 2.44
CA ILE A 113 -7.21 -5.43 3.82
C ILE A 113 -7.07 -3.91 3.89
N PHE A 114 -6.07 -3.34 3.20
CA PHE A 114 -5.88 -1.89 3.10
C PHE A 114 -7.10 -1.20 2.47
N VAL A 115 -7.60 -1.71 1.34
CA VAL A 115 -8.79 -1.17 0.66
C VAL A 115 -10.02 -1.26 1.56
N TRP A 116 -10.21 -2.37 2.27
CA TRP A 116 -11.30 -2.52 3.21
C TRP A 116 -11.19 -1.50 4.36
N ARG A 117 -9.99 -1.29 4.92
CA ARG A 117 -9.75 -0.29 5.98
C ARG A 117 -10.02 1.13 5.50
N LEU A 118 -9.66 1.49 4.27
CA LEU A 118 -10.00 2.79 3.68
C LEU A 118 -11.52 3.05 3.63
N LYS A 119 -12.33 2.01 3.46
CA LYS A 119 -13.80 2.10 3.39
C LYS A 119 -14.51 2.06 4.74
N THR A 120 -13.82 1.63 5.80
CA THR A 120 -14.46 1.30 7.09
C THR A 120 -13.87 2.04 8.29
N ARG A 121 -12.65 2.57 8.19
CA ARG A 121 -12.01 3.31 9.28
C ARG A 121 -12.48 4.75 9.28
N HIS A 122 -13.03 5.15 10.42
CA HIS A 122 -13.52 6.50 10.66
C HIS A 122 -12.69 7.19 11.75
N MET A 123 -12.55 8.50 11.63
CA MET A 123 -12.05 9.39 12.66
C MET A 123 -13.07 9.50 13.80
N THR A 124 -12.67 10.10 14.93
CA THR A 124 -13.55 10.35 16.09
C THR A 124 -14.80 11.18 15.77
N ASN A 125 -14.75 11.97 14.70
CA ASN A 125 -15.88 12.76 14.19
C ASN A 125 -16.82 11.97 13.24
N GLY A 126 -16.64 10.66 13.09
CA GLY A 126 -17.48 9.80 12.25
C GLY A 126 -17.21 9.90 10.75
N ARG A 127 -16.24 10.71 10.29
CA ARG A 127 -15.84 10.75 8.87
C ARG A 127 -14.76 9.72 8.57
N LEU A 128 -14.70 9.21 7.34
CA LEU A 128 -13.62 8.31 6.90
C LEU A 128 -12.23 8.93 7.13
N VAL A 129 -11.25 8.09 7.49
CA VAL A 129 -9.87 8.52 7.74
C VAL A 129 -9.22 9.09 6.47
N ILE A 130 -9.49 8.49 5.30
CA ILE A 130 -9.05 8.94 3.99
C ILE A 130 -10.20 8.80 3.00
N LEU A 131 -10.44 9.86 2.22
CA LEU A 131 -11.43 9.85 1.16
C LEU A 131 -10.86 9.20 -0.11
N THR A 132 -11.63 8.29 -0.72
CA THR A 132 -11.25 7.63 -1.99
C THR A 132 -12.35 7.81 -3.04
N ASN A 133 -13.13 6.76 -3.32
CA ASN A 133 -14.31 6.87 -4.17
C ASN A 133 -15.43 7.60 -3.40
N SER A 134 -16.24 8.38 -4.11
CA SER A 134 -17.55 8.83 -3.62
C SER A 134 -18.60 7.89 -4.18
N PHE A 135 -19.51 7.41 -3.33
CA PHE A 135 -20.73 6.71 -3.74
C PHE A 135 -21.95 7.63 -3.73
N GLU A 136 -21.77 8.90 -3.33
CA GLU A 136 -22.84 9.90 -3.20
C GLU A 136 -23.16 10.61 -4.52
N ASP A 137 -22.26 10.52 -5.51
CA ASP A 137 -22.47 11.09 -6.85
C ASP A 137 -23.23 10.12 -7.76
N ASP A 138 -24.10 10.64 -8.64
CA ASP A 138 -24.85 9.87 -9.65
C ASP A 138 -23.93 9.01 -10.55
N VAL A 139 -22.65 9.41 -10.68
CA VAL A 139 -21.61 8.66 -11.39
C VAL A 139 -20.57 8.16 -10.39
N LYS A 140 -20.57 6.85 -10.12
CA LYS A 140 -19.57 6.20 -9.27
C LYS A 140 -18.16 6.34 -9.87
N ASN A 141 -17.32 7.14 -9.22
CA ASN A 141 -15.91 7.24 -9.60
C ASN A 141 -15.12 6.04 -9.07
N LEU A 142 -15.07 4.94 -9.84
CA LEU A 142 -14.35 3.71 -9.50
C LEU A 142 -12.85 3.74 -9.86
N SER A 143 -12.28 4.93 -10.05
CA SER A 143 -10.93 5.06 -10.55
C SER A 143 -9.85 4.71 -9.52
N TYR A 144 -10.17 4.63 -8.22
CA TYR A 144 -9.29 4.06 -7.19
C TYR A 144 -9.36 2.53 -7.19
N GLU A 145 -10.57 1.96 -7.24
CA GLU A 145 -10.78 0.50 -7.32
C GLU A 145 -10.02 -0.12 -8.50
N ARG A 146 -9.98 0.56 -9.65
CA ARG A 146 -9.20 0.11 -10.82
C ARG A 146 -7.69 0.02 -10.54
N ILE A 147 -7.13 0.94 -9.74
CA ILE A 147 -5.71 0.89 -9.37
C ILE A 147 -5.47 -0.24 -8.36
N PHE A 148 -6.34 -0.36 -7.36
CA PHE A 148 -6.26 -1.43 -6.37
C PHE A 148 -6.36 -2.82 -7.00
N GLY A 149 -7.34 -3.06 -7.88
CA GLY A 149 -7.49 -4.32 -8.58
C GLY A 149 -6.26 -4.69 -9.43
N LYS A 150 -5.63 -3.71 -10.09
CA LYS A 150 -4.36 -3.92 -10.81
C LYS A 150 -3.22 -4.29 -9.87
N LEU A 151 -3.10 -3.61 -8.72
CA LEU A 151 -2.08 -3.91 -7.72
C LEU A 151 -2.23 -5.33 -7.17
N ILE A 152 -3.45 -5.71 -6.75
CA ILE A 152 -3.78 -7.05 -6.24
C ILE A 152 -3.45 -8.10 -7.30
N SER A 153 -3.96 -7.92 -8.53
CA SER A 153 -3.73 -8.86 -9.64
C SER A 153 -2.24 -9.06 -9.96
N LEU A 154 -1.43 -8.00 -9.93
CA LEU A 154 0.01 -8.11 -10.15
C LEU A 154 0.71 -8.94 -9.05
N GLN A 155 0.29 -8.79 -7.79
CA GLN A 155 0.87 -9.56 -6.68
C GLN A 155 0.43 -11.03 -6.72
N ASP A 156 -0.87 -11.30 -6.89
CA ASP A 156 -1.41 -12.66 -7.01
C ASP A 156 -0.80 -13.41 -8.21
N THR A 157 -0.70 -12.75 -9.36
CA THR A 157 -0.12 -13.37 -10.57
C THR A 157 1.35 -13.73 -10.35
N MET A 158 2.13 -12.86 -9.71
CA MET A 158 3.52 -13.16 -9.39
C MET A 158 3.63 -14.31 -8.37
N ALA A 159 2.74 -14.36 -7.37
CA ALA A 159 2.70 -15.47 -6.42
C ALA A 159 2.50 -16.82 -7.14
N LEU A 160 1.55 -16.89 -8.07
CA LEU A 160 1.28 -18.10 -8.87
C LEU A 160 2.46 -18.48 -9.77
N ILE A 161 3.11 -17.52 -10.43
CA ILE A 161 4.29 -17.76 -11.27
C ILE A 161 5.44 -18.34 -10.43
N VAL A 162 5.71 -17.76 -9.25
CA VAL A 162 6.78 -18.20 -8.36
C VAL A 162 6.47 -19.57 -7.76
N ALA A 163 5.22 -19.83 -7.37
CA ALA A 163 4.75 -21.12 -6.89
C ALA A 163 4.94 -22.21 -7.95
N GLY A 164 4.50 -21.95 -9.19
CA GLY A 164 4.66 -22.87 -10.32
C GLY A 164 6.12 -23.17 -10.65
N ARG A 165 7.00 -22.16 -10.57
CA ARG A 165 8.45 -22.35 -10.79
C ARG A 165 9.13 -23.17 -9.68
N SER A 166 8.72 -22.94 -8.43
CA SER A 166 9.35 -23.56 -7.25
C SER A 166 8.75 -24.92 -6.87
N GLY A 167 7.63 -25.31 -7.48
CA GLY A 167 6.86 -26.51 -7.13
C GLY A 167 6.18 -26.42 -5.76
N ARG A 168 6.04 -25.21 -5.19
CA ARG A 168 5.44 -24.98 -3.88
C ARG A 168 3.96 -24.64 -4.00
N VAL A 169 3.19 -25.02 -2.97
CA VAL A 169 1.76 -24.70 -2.87
C VAL A 169 1.57 -23.44 -2.05
N ILE A 170 0.81 -22.49 -2.58
CA ILE A 170 0.39 -21.29 -1.84
C ILE A 170 -0.65 -21.71 -0.80
N LYS A 171 -0.44 -21.34 0.46
CA LYS A 171 -1.46 -21.55 1.49
C LYS A 171 -2.47 -20.42 1.37
N GLU A 172 -3.62 -20.73 0.76
CA GLU A 172 -4.73 -19.79 0.70
C GLU A 172 -5.28 -19.54 2.09
N VAL A 173 -5.47 -18.27 2.43
CA VAL A 173 -6.05 -17.87 3.70
C VAL A 173 -7.35 -17.13 3.41
N ILE A 174 -8.46 -17.71 3.89
CA ILE A 174 -9.75 -17.03 3.86
C ILE A 174 -9.80 -16.07 5.05
N GLN A 175 -10.01 -14.79 4.76
CA GLN A 175 -10.21 -13.78 5.79
C GLN A 175 -11.48 -12.95 5.56
N ILE A 176 -12.27 -12.82 6.63
CA ILE A 176 -13.41 -11.93 6.80
C ILE A 176 -12.93 -10.49 7.08
N ALA A 177 -13.60 -9.52 6.46
CA ALA A 177 -13.48 -8.09 6.72
C ALA A 177 -13.30 -7.73 8.22
N GLY A 178 -12.18 -7.11 8.61
CA GLY A 178 -11.86 -6.81 10.02
C GLY A 178 -10.39 -6.94 10.42
N MET A 179 -9.60 -7.68 9.65
CA MET A 179 -8.42 -8.37 10.17
C MET A 179 -7.06 -7.65 10.06
N THR A 180 -6.10 -8.20 10.81
CA THR A 180 -4.68 -7.84 10.88
C THR A 180 -3.98 -8.14 9.56
N PHE A 181 -3.02 -7.30 9.18
CA PHE A 181 -2.19 -7.58 8.01
C PHE A 181 -1.40 -8.88 8.20
N PHE A 182 -1.24 -9.62 7.10
CA PHE A 182 -0.39 -10.80 7.04
C PHE A 182 1.09 -10.45 7.10
N PRO A 183 1.91 -11.30 7.73
CA PRO A 183 3.34 -11.07 7.79
C PRO A 183 3.97 -11.19 6.41
N ILE A 184 4.92 -10.29 6.14
CA ILE A 184 5.87 -10.39 5.02
C ILE A 184 7.25 -10.64 5.63
N SER A 185 7.82 -11.81 5.36
CA SER A 185 9.13 -12.22 5.87
C SER A 185 10.24 -11.82 4.89
N ILE A 186 11.47 -11.67 5.35
CA ILE A 186 12.67 -11.58 4.49
C ILE A 186 13.40 -12.91 4.57
#